data_AF-A0A379PNU0-F1
#
_entry.id   AF-A0A379PNU0-F1
#
_cell.length_a   1.000
_cell.length_b   1.000
_cell.length_c   1.000
_cell.angle_alpha   90.00
_cell.angle_beta   90.00
_cell.angle_gamma   90.00
#
_symmetry.space_group_name_H-M   'P 1'
#
loop_
_entity.id
_entity.type
_entity.pdbx_description
1 polymer ?
#
loop_
_entity_poly.entity_id
_entity_poly.type
_entity_poly.pdbx_seq_one_letter_code
_entity_poly.pdbx_strand_id
1 'polypeptide(L)'
;MGIKAQNGYMAFMAKQIVAAISNCGNPFVEEYLDSMDCSVEAEISNLEAFQRSVARNPGGDHSLASDALRKWLYGWKEADKCLACMGLKSSAAWAEGYYKAGRA
;
A
#
# COMPACT_ATOMS: atom_id res chain seq x y z
N MET A 1 8.99 15.25 -13.00
CA MET A 1 7.56 14.91 -13.21
C MET A 1 7.04 14.19 -11.95
N GLY A 2 7.18 14.82 -10.77
CA GLY A 2 7.23 14.06 -9.51
C GLY A 2 5.91 13.42 -9.05
N ILE A 3 4.80 14.17 -9.08
CA ILE A 3 3.55 13.71 -8.47
C ILE A 3 2.91 12.53 -9.22
N LYS A 4 2.97 12.53 -10.56
CA LYS A 4 2.45 11.44 -11.39
C LYS A 4 3.24 10.15 -11.18
N ALA A 5 4.57 10.26 -11.05
CA ALA A 5 5.43 9.12 -10.77
C ALA A 5 5.20 8.56 -9.34
N GLN A 6 5.03 9.43 -8.34
CA GLN A 6 4.67 9.03 -6.97
C GLN A 6 3.31 8.31 -6.93
N ASN A 7 2.28 8.88 -7.55
CA ASN A 7 0.97 8.27 -7.62
C ASN A 7 1.01 6.90 -8.33
N GLY A 8 1.76 6.80 -9.42
CA GLY A 8 1.98 5.52 -10.12
C GLY A 8 2.68 4.47 -9.24
N TYR A 9 3.70 4.88 -8.48
CA TYR A 9 4.40 4.00 -7.55
C TYR A 9 3.48 3.49 -6.43
N MET A 10 2.67 4.39 -5.86
CA MET A 10 1.68 4.04 -4.85
C MET A 10 0.60 3.10 -5.39
N ALA A 11 0.18 3.28 -6.64
CA ALA A 11 -0.83 2.40 -7.25
C ALA A 11 -0.26 1.01 -7.52
N PHE A 12 1.01 0.93 -7.91
CA PHE A 12 1.74 -0.33 -8.02
C PHE A 12 1.86 -1.03 -6.67
N MET A 13 2.23 -0.30 -5.62
CA MET A 13 2.30 -0.83 -4.25
C MET A 13 0.94 -1.39 -3.79
N ALA A 14 -0.14 -0.62 -3.96
CA ALA A 14 -1.50 -1.05 -3.63
C ALA A 14 -1.87 -2.36 -4.35
N LYS A 15 -1.55 -2.47 -5.65
CA LYS A 15 -1.80 -3.68 -6.43
C LYS A 15 -1.04 -4.90 -5.89
N GLN A 16 0.22 -4.71 -5.47
CA GLN A 16 1.02 -5.79 -4.90
C GLN A 16 0.47 -6.26 -3.56
N ILE A 17 0.04 -5.33 -2.70
CA ILE A 17 -0.55 -5.66 -1.40
C ILE A 17 -1.88 -6.41 -1.57
N VAL A 18 -2.78 -5.92 -2.44
CA VAL A 18 -4.04 -6.63 -2.75
C VAL A 18 -3.75 -8.05 -3.23
N ALA A 19 -2.85 -8.21 -4.20
CA ALA A 19 -2.48 -9.52 -4.71
C ALA A 19 -1.91 -10.44 -3.63
N ALA A 20 -1.11 -9.90 -2.70
CA ALA A 20 -0.53 -10.70 -1.63
C ALA A 20 -1.55 -11.09 -0.56
N ILE A 21 -2.44 -10.18 -0.15
CA ILE A 21 -3.56 -10.49 0.77
C ILE A 21 -4.43 -11.60 0.17
N SER A 22 -4.79 -11.50 -1.12
CA SER A 22 -5.65 -12.49 -1.76
C SER A 22 -5.00 -13.86 -2.00
N ASN A 23 -3.67 -13.94 -2.11
CA ASN A 23 -2.98 -15.16 -2.57
C ASN A 23 -1.97 -15.77 -1.58
N CYS A 24 -1.56 -15.08 -0.51
CA CYS A 24 -0.47 -15.59 0.35
C CYS A 24 -0.83 -16.88 1.10
N GLY A 25 -2.12 -17.14 1.37
CA GLY A 25 -2.58 -18.29 2.15
C GLY A 25 -2.06 -18.33 3.59
N ASN A 26 -1.43 -17.25 4.06
CA ASN A 26 -0.84 -17.16 5.39
C ASN A 26 -1.91 -16.73 6.41
N PRO A 27 -2.24 -17.57 7.40
CA PRO A 27 -3.32 -17.29 8.35
C PRO A 27 -3.05 -16.07 9.23
N PHE A 28 -1.79 -15.65 9.38
CA PHE A 28 -1.42 -14.51 10.21
C PHE A 28 -1.70 -13.15 9.56
N VAL A 29 -1.99 -13.10 8.25
CA VAL A 29 -2.25 -11.82 7.57
C VAL A 29 -3.49 -11.14 8.13
N GLU A 30 -4.54 -11.90 8.42
CA GLU A 30 -5.75 -11.35 9.05
C GLU A 30 -5.46 -10.81 10.45
N GLU A 31 -4.72 -11.56 11.27
CA GLU A 31 -4.32 -11.13 12.61
C GLU A 31 -3.49 -9.84 12.59
N TYR A 32 -2.54 -9.73 11.66
CA TYR A 32 -1.75 -8.51 11.54
C TYR A 32 -2.58 -7.32 11.04
N LEU A 33 -3.50 -7.53 10.10
CA LEU A 33 -4.40 -6.48 9.62
C LEU A 33 -5.32 -6.00 10.75
N ASP A 34 -5.88 -6.91 11.54
CA ASP A 34 -6.69 -6.59 12.71
C ASP A 34 -5.89 -5.81 13.77
N SER A 35 -4.62 -6.16 13.99
CA SER A 35 -3.74 -5.39 14.90
C SER A 35 -3.51 -3.95 14.42
N MET A 36 -3.66 -3.70 13.13
CA MET A 36 -3.65 -2.39 12.47
C MET A 36 -5.05 -1.76 12.36
N ASP A 37 -6.00 -2.20 13.18
CA ASP A 37 -7.38 -1.69 13.23
C ASP A 37 -8.07 -1.73 11.85
N CYS A 38 -7.80 -2.77 11.04
CA CYS A 38 -8.26 -2.86 9.67
C CYS A 38 -8.62 -4.29 9.27
N SER A 39 -9.83 -4.52 8.77
CA SER A 39 -10.21 -5.83 8.24
C SER A 39 -9.64 -6.07 6.83
N VAL A 40 -9.49 -7.34 6.46
CA VAL A 40 -9.07 -7.77 5.11
C VAL A 40 -9.93 -7.12 4.02
N GLU A 41 -11.26 -7.17 4.16
CA GLU A 41 -12.18 -6.61 3.16
C GLU A 41 -12.06 -5.09 3.04
N ALA A 42 -11.95 -4.39 4.18
CA ALA A 42 -11.80 -2.94 4.20
C ALA A 42 -10.48 -2.53 3.55
N GLU A 43 -9.40 -3.27 3.82
CA GLU A 43 -8.09 -2.99 3.26
C GLU A 43 -8.06 -3.18 1.74
N ILE A 44 -8.57 -4.31 1.24
CA ILE A 44 -8.66 -4.56 -0.20
C ILE A 44 -9.49 -3.47 -0.87
N SER A 45 -10.67 -3.15 -0.33
CA SER A 45 -11.56 -2.13 -0.87
C SER A 45 -10.88 -0.76 -0.96
N ASN A 46 -10.16 -0.35 0.09
CA ASN A 46 -9.42 0.91 0.13
C ASN A 46 -8.28 0.95 -0.91
N LEU A 47 -7.51 -0.13 -1.01
CA LEU A 47 -6.39 -0.23 -1.96
C LEU A 47 -6.87 -0.25 -3.42
N GLU A 48 -7.98 -0.92 -3.72
CA GLU A 48 -8.60 -0.91 -5.05
C GLU A 48 -9.26 0.45 -5.38
N ALA A 49 -9.85 1.11 -4.39
CA ALA A 49 -10.37 2.46 -4.56
C ALA A 49 -9.23 3.44 -4.89
N PHE A 50 -8.09 3.34 -4.20
CA PHE A 50 -6.89 4.12 -4.50
C PHE A 50 -6.40 3.89 -5.94
N GLN A 51 -6.27 2.63 -6.37
CA GLN A 51 -5.85 2.29 -7.74
C GLN A 51 -6.78 2.91 -8.79
N ARG A 52 -8.10 2.83 -8.58
CA ARG A 52 -9.11 3.44 -9.47
C ARG A 52 -8.99 4.97 -9.49
N SER A 53 -8.73 5.60 -8.34
CA SER A 53 -8.53 7.04 -8.24
C SER A 53 -7.31 7.51 -9.04
N VAL A 54 -6.17 6.85 -8.85
CA VAL A 54 -4.94 7.15 -9.60
C VAL A 54 -5.12 6.91 -11.09
N ALA A 55 -5.81 5.83 -11.49
CA ALA A 55 -6.07 5.56 -12.91
C ALA A 55 -6.91 6.66 -13.58
N ARG A 56 -7.88 7.23 -12.86
CA ARG A 56 -8.73 8.33 -13.37
C ARG A 56 -8.02 9.67 -13.41
N ASN A 57 -7.17 9.96 -12.43
CA ASN A 57 -6.45 11.22 -12.36
C ASN A 57 -5.00 11.03 -11.90
N PRO A 58 -4.08 10.57 -12.77
CA PRO A 58 -2.71 10.23 -12.36
C PRO A 58 -1.91 11.41 -11.78
N GLY A 59 -2.24 12.65 -12.15
CA GLY A 59 -1.59 13.86 -11.65
C GLY A 59 -2.34 14.56 -10.50
N GLY A 60 -3.46 13.99 -10.05
CA GLY A 60 -4.30 14.56 -9.00
C GLY A 60 -3.71 14.41 -7.60
N ASP A 61 -4.28 15.17 -6.67
CA ASP A 61 -4.06 14.98 -5.25
C ASP A 61 -4.85 13.76 -4.76
N HIS A 62 -4.12 12.73 -4.33
CA HIS A 62 -4.69 11.50 -3.73
C HIS A 62 -4.35 11.38 -2.25
N SER A 63 -4.03 12.49 -1.57
CA SER A 63 -3.62 12.51 -0.17
C SER A 63 -4.58 11.76 0.77
N LEU A 64 -5.89 11.96 0.62
CA LEU A 64 -6.92 11.22 1.39
C LEU A 64 -6.95 9.72 1.08
N ALA A 65 -6.83 9.36 -0.20
CA ALA A 65 -6.84 7.94 -0.60
C ALA A 65 -5.51 7.24 -0.25
N SER A 66 -4.43 8.01 -0.08
CA SER A 66 -3.11 7.51 0.31
C SER A 66 -3.02 7.12 1.79
N ASP A 67 -3.99 7.50 2.62
CA ASP A 67 -3.98 7.19 4.07
C ASP A 67 -3.92 5.68 4.33
N ALA A 68 -4.62 4.88 3.52
CA ALA A 68 -4.53 3.41 3.59
C ALA A 68 -3.12 2.89 3.28
N LEU A 69 -2.34 3.60 2.45
CA LEU A 69 -0.97 3.24 2.11
C LEU A 69 0.07 3.78 3.09
N ARG A 70 -0.27 4.78 3.92
CA ARG A 70 0.67 5.37 4.89
C ARG A 70 1.15 4.36 5.91
N LYS A 71 0.29 3.45 6.38
CA LYS A 71 0.70 2.38 7.30
C LYS A 71 1.78 1.48 6.72
N TRP A 72 1.66 1.16 5.43
CA TRP A 72 2.63 0.35 4.70
C TRP A 72 3.90 1.11 4.33
N LEU A 73 3.83 2.43 4.13
CA LEU A 73 5.00 3.26 3.86
C LEU A 73 5.83 3.56 5.12
N TYR A 74 5.17 3.79 6.25
CA TYR A 74 5.81 4.27 7.47
C TYR A 74 5.94 3.20 8.55
N GLY A 75 5.66 1.93 8.24
CA GLY A 75 5.85 0.81 9.15
C GLY A 75 4.97 0.93 10.40
N TRP A 76 3.69 1.26 10.21
CA TRP A 76 2.78 1.45 11.33
C TRP A 76 2.44 0.11 12.00
N LYS A 77 2.64 0.04 13.32
CA LYS A 77 2.43 -1.17 14.14
C LYS A 77 3.12 -2.41 13.52
N GLU A 78 2.33 -3.39 13.12
CA GLU A 78 2.76 -4.70 12.62
C GLU A 78 2.88 -4.74 11.08
N ALA A 79 2.83 -3.60 10.40
CA ALA A 79 2.86 -3.52 8.93
C ALA A 79 4.07 -4.25 8.32
N ASP A 80 5.26 -4.12 8.91
CA ASP A 80 6.46 -4.82 8.40
C ASP A 80 6.40 -6.33 8.60
N LYS A 81 5.81 -6.81 9.71
CA LYS A 81 5.60 -8.25 9.92
C LYS A 81 4.57 -8.78 8.92
N CYS A 82 3.50 -8.03 8.70
CA CYS A 82 2.49 -8.37 7.70
C CYS A 82 3.07 -8.40 6.28
N LEU A 83 3.90 -7.41 5.91
CA LEU A 83 4.61 -7.38 4.62
C LEU A 83 5.53 -8.58 4.47
N ALA A 84 6.28 -8.94 5.52
CA ALA A 84 7.13 -10.12 5.51
C ALA A 84 6.32 -11.42 5.35
N CYS A 85 5.18 -11.55 6.03
CA CYS A 85 4.27 -12.69 5.89
C CYS A 85 3.67 -12.82 4.49
N MET A 86 3.52 -11.69 3.80
CA MET A 86 3.09 -11.58 2.41
C MET A 86 4.23 -11.76 1.39
N GLY A 87 5.48 -11.92 1.84
CA GLY A 87 6.66 -11.99 0.96
C GLY A 87 6.98 -10.68 0.24
N LEU A 88 6.51 -9.54 0.78
CA LEU A 88 6.70 -8.22 0.21
C LEU A 88 7.91 -7.49 0.83
N LYS A 89 8.35 -6.45 0.14
CA LYS A 89 9.40 -5.55 0.64
C LYS A 89 8.93 -4.85 1.92
N SER A 90 9.86 -4.52 2.80
CA SER A 90 9.59 -3.74 4.01
C SER A 90 9.09 -2.33 3.68
N SER A 91 8.44 -1.70 4.65
CA SER A 91 7.97 -0.34 4.60
C SER A 91 9.07 0.65 4.22
N ALA A 92 10.26 0.51 4.80
CA ALA A 92 11.43 1.33 4.48
C ALA A 92 11.82 1.25 2.99
N ALA A 93 11.79 0.05 2.40
CA ALA A 93 12.09 -0.14 0.99
C ALA A 93 11.00 0.44 0.07
N TRP A 94 9.73 0.37 0.49
CA TRP A 94 8.64 1.06 -0.21
C TRP A 94 8.77 2.58 -0.12
N ALA A 95 9.06 3.12 1.07
CA ALA A 95 9.28 4.55 1.27
C ALA A 95 10.43 5.08 0.41
N GLU A 96 11.54 4.36 0.35
CA GLU A 96 12.68 4.72 -0.51
C GLU A 96 12.26 4.83 -1.98
N GLY A 97 11.53 3.84 -2.49
CA GLY A 97 11.04 3.87 -3.87
C GLY A 97 10.04 4.99 -4.13
N TYR A 98 9.15 5.28 -3.16
CA TYR A 98 8.22 6.41 -3.22
C TYR A 98 8.94 7.76 -3.31
N TYR A 99 9.96 7.99 -2.47
CA TYR A 99 10.75 9.22 -2.51
C TYR A 99 11.59 9.34 -3.79
N LYS A 100 12.14 8.23 -4.29
CA LYS A 100 12.84 8.20 -5.58
C LYS A 100 11.92 8.56 -6.74
N ALA A 101 10.70 8.04 -6.76
CA ALA A 101 9.71 8.37 -7.78
C ALA A 101 9.35 9.86 -7.80
N GLY A 102 9.30 10.52 -6.64
CA GLY A 102 9.02 11.96 -6.55
C GLY A 102 10.15 12.88 -7.00
N ARG A 103 11.39 12.38 -7.04
CA ARG A 103 12.58 13.14 -7.44
C ARG A 103 12.89 13.05 -8.95
N ALA A 104 12.17 12.21 -9.70
CA ALA A 104 12.27 12.04 -11.15
C ALA A 104 11.34 13.00 -11.93
#